data_AF-A0A962XYE7-F1
#
_entry.id   AF-A0A962XYE7-F1
#
_cell.length_a   1.000
_cell.length_b   1.000
_cell.length_c   1.000
_cell.angle_alpha   90.00
_cell.angle_beta   90.00
_cell.angle_gamma   90.00
#
_symmetry.space_group_name_H-M   'P 1'
#
loop_
_entity.id
_entity.type
_entity.pdbx_description
1 polymer ?
#
loop_
_entity_poly.entity_id
_entity_poly.type
_entity_poly.pdbx_seq_one_letter_code
_entity_poly.pdbx_strand_id
1 'polypeptide(L)'
;MTVKTLSIITLGALLAAGVALASDDTAEREALYERRGPLPFEAYDLDGNGVVTAAEHAQVRSERQALRASRGYPMRGAGNAPAFEAIDRDGNGSIDRSELTSWHQQRMQQRFAGRMPRCAQ
;
A
#
# COMPACT_ATOMS: atom_id res chain seq x y z
N MET A 1 38.16 55.99 -6.62
CA MET A 1 38.84 54.76 -6.15
C MET A 1 37.94 54.08 -5.13
N THR A 2 37.71 52.80 -5.35
CA THR A 2 36.70 51.90 -4.76
C THR A 2 36.70 51.82 -3.23
N VAL A 3 35.57 52.16 -2.59
CA VAL A 3 35.29 51.83 -1.18
C VAL A 3 34.91 50.35 -1.07
N LYS A 4 35.70 49.57 -0.32
CA LYS A 4 35.52 48.15 -0.07
C LYS A 4 35.59 47.86 1.43
N THR A 5 34.42 47.72 2.06
CA THR A 5 34.20 47.13 3.41
C THR A 5 32.74 46.67 3.45
N LEU A 6 32.43 45.40 3.17
CA LEU A 6 32.31 44.26 4.10
C LEU A 6 31.34 44.48 5.27
N SER A 7 30.39 43.54 5.37
CA SER A 7 29.52 43.20 6.52
C SER A 7 28.28 44.06 6.76
N ILE A 8 27.11 43.56 6.36
CA ILE A 8 26.04 43.16 7.31
C ILE A 8 25.27 42.00 6.65
N ILE A 9 25.40 40.83 7.27
CA ILE A 9 24.59 39.63 7.02
C ILE A 9 23.23 39.90 7.67
N THR A 10 22.21 40.22 6.88
CA THR A 10 20.79 40.06 7.26
C THR A 10 20.30 38.78 6.58
N LEU A 11 20.60 37.58 7.08
CA LEU A 11 19.82 36.90 8.13
C LEU A 11 18.32 37.25 8.12
N GLY A 12 17.71 37.20 6.93
CA GLY A 12 16.25 37.10 6.77
C GLY A 12 15.77 35.67 6.98
N ALA A 13 16.04 35.10 8.14
CA ALA A 13 15.35 33.91 8.62
C ALA A 13 13.95 34.33 9.07
N LEU A 14 13.01 34.48 8.13
CA LEU A 14 11.59 34.51 8.49
C LEU A 14 11.03 33.10 8.38
N LEU A 15 11.20 32.42 9.51
CA LEU A 15 10.64 31.13 9.88
C LEU A 15 9.13 31.32 10.05
N ALA A 16 8.39 31.36 8.94
CA ALA A 16 6.94 31.23 8.96
C ALA A 16 6.61 29.75 8.92
N ALA A 17 6.44 29.21 10.13
CA ALA A 17 5.87 27.93 10.49
C ALA A 17 5.19 27.18 9.34
N GLY A 18 5.89 26.17 8.82
CA GLY A 18 5.23 25.06 8.15
C GLY A 18 4.25 24.46 9.14
N VAL A 19 2.97 24.75 8.96
CA VAL A 19 1.90 24.01 9.62
C VAL A 19 2.07 22.57 9.17
N ALA A 20 2.49 21.71 10.09
CA ALA A 20 2.50 20.28 9.90
C ALA A 20 1.03 19.83 9.77
N LEU A 21 0.51 19.87 8.55
CA LEU A 21 -0.57 18.98 8.15
C LEU A 21 0.04 17.59 8.16
N ALA A 22 0.10 16.98 9.35
CA ALA A 22 0.37 15.56 9.49
C ALA A 22 -0.81 14.85 8.82
N SER A 23 -0.60 14.53 7.55
CA SER A 23 -1.42 13.73 6.66
C SER A 23 -2.10 12.57 7.38
N ASP A 24 -3.41 12.67 7.59
CA ASP A 24 -4.26 11.58 8.06
C ASP A 24 -4.05 10.29 7.23
N ASP A 25 -3.74 10.43 5.94
CA ASP A 25 -3.54 9.32 4.99
C ASP A 25 -2.45 8.33 5.42
N THR A 26 -1.34 8.77 6.03
CA THR A 26 -0.24 7.86 6.39
C THR A 26 -0.56 7.04 7.64
N ALA A 27 -1.21 7.65 8.63
CA ALA A 27 -1.63 6.96 9.85
C ALA A 27 -2.71 5.92 9.55
N GLU A 28 -3.67 6.25 8.69
CA GLU A 28 -4.69 5.30 8.25
C GLU A 28 -4.10 4.13 7.44
N ARG A 29 -3.06 4.40 6.64
CA ARG A 29 -2.38 3.37 5.85
C ARG A 29 -1.62 2.36 6.72
N GLU A 30 -0.96 2.81 7.79
CA GLU A 30 -0.36 1.88 8.76
C GLU A 30 -1.41 1.01 9.43
N ALA A 31 -2.54 1.59 9.85
CA ALA A 31 -3.65 0.83 10.44
C ALA A 31 -4.23 -0.21 9.44
N LEU A 32 -4.33 0.14 8.16
CA LEU A 32 -4.73 -0.78 7.08
C LEU A 32 -3.75 -1.93 6.88
N TYR A 33 -2.45 -1.67 6.96
CA TYR A 33 -1.41 -2.69 6.81
C TYR A 33 -1.39 -3.67 8.00
N GLU A 34 -1.66 -3.16 9.21
CA GLU A 34 -1.81 -3.96 10.41
C GLU A 34 -3.06 -4.86 10.34
N ARG A 35 -4.17 -4.36 9.76
CA ARG A 35 -5.42 -5.12 9.62
C ARG A 35 -5.20 -6.49 8.98
N ARG A 36 -5.67 -7.53 9.65
CA ARG A 36 -5.67 -8.90 9.11
C ARG A 36 -6.71 -9.01 8.00
N GLY A 37 -6.33 -9.67 6.89
CA GLY A 37 -7.21 -9.87 5.74
C GLY A 37 -6.78 -9.14 4.48
N PRO A 38 -7.66 -9.11 3.47
CA PRO A 38 -7.42 -8.40 2.21
C PRO A 38 -7.35 -6.88 2.42
N LEU A 39 -6.47 -6.25 1.65
CA LEU A 39 -6.41 -4.80 1.53
C LEU A 39 -7.50 -4.32 0.57
N PRO A 40 -8.06 -3.13 0.79
CA PRO A 40 -8.97 -2.50 -0.16
C PRO A 40 -8.19 -2.03 -1.40
N PHE A 41 -8.89 -1.70 -2.47
CA PHE A 41 -8.28 -1.23 -3.73
C PHE A 41 -7.48 0.06 -3.52
N GLU A 42 -8.06 0.97 -2.73
CA GLU A 42 -7.52 2.29 -2.39
C GLU A 42 -6.20 2.21 -1.62
N ALA A 43 -5.87 1.06 -1.01
CA ALA A 43 -4.59 0.88 -0.36
C ALA A 43 -3.47 0.48 -1.33
N TYR A 44 -3.83 0.03 -2.54
CA TYR A 44 -2.88 -0.32 -3.60
C TYR A 44 -2.64 0.82 -4.57
N ASP A 45 -3.69 1.59 -4.87
CA ASP A 45 -3.66 2.77 -5.74
C ASP A 45 -3.02 3.95 -5.00
N LEU A 46 -1.74 4.20 -5.25
CA LEU A 46 -0.96 5.21 -4.51
C LEU A 46 -1.10 6.60 -5.12
N ASP A 47 -1.36 6.69 -6.42
CA ASP A 47 -1.52 7.95 -7.14
C ASP A 47 -2.99 8.37 -7.32
N GLY A 48 -3.93 7.48 -7.01
CA GLY A 48 -5.37 7.74 -7.07
C GLY A 48 -5.92 7.73 -8.50
N ASN A 49 -5.24 7.07 -9.44
CA ASN A 49 -5.61 7.05 -10.85
C ASN A 49 -6.75 6.05 -11.16
N GLY A 50 -7.15 5.22 -10.19
CA GLY A 50 -8.21 4.23 -10.34
C GLY A 50 -7.77 2.89 -10.93
N VAL A 51 -6.47 2.70 -11.18
CA VAL A 51 -5.83 1.45 -11.62
C VAL A 51 -4.63 1.13 -10.72
N VAL A 52 -4.30 -0.15 -10.55
CA VAL A 52 -3.13 -0.55 -9.76
C VAL A 52 -2.09 -1.15 -10.68
N THR A 53 -0.93 -0.54 -10.75
CA THR A 53 0.19 -1.07 -11.53
C THR A 53 0.96 -2.15 -10.76
N ALA A 54 1.74 -2.96 -11.48
CA ALA A 54 2.62 -3.95 -10.86
C ALA A 54 3.62 -3.33 -9.87
N ALA A 55 4.10 -2.12 -10.15
CA ALA A 55 5.04 -1.39 -9.29
C ALA A 55 4.38 -0.99 -7.96
N GLU A 56 3.18 -0.40 -8.01
CA GLU A 56 2.44 0.00 -6.81
C GLU A 56 2.03 -1.20 -5.98
N HIS A 57 1.55 -2.27 -6.63
CA HIS A 57 1.25 -3.53 -5.95
C HIS A 57 2.49 -4.07 -5.23
N ALA A 58 3.65 -4.15 -5.90
CA ALA A 58 4.89 -4.62 -5.29
C ALA A 58 5.35 -3.74 -4.12
N GLN A 59 5.22 -2.42 -4.26
CA GLN A 59 5.57 -1.46 -3.21
C GLN A 59 4.70 -1.66 -1.95
N VAL A 60 3.38 -1.63 -2.10
CA VAL A 60 2.43 -1.79 -0.99
C VAL A 60 2.62 -3.14 -0.28
N ARG A 61 2.91 -4.19 -1.06
CA ARG A 61 3.21 -5.53 -0.53
C ARG A 61 4.50 -5.53 0.30
N SER A 62 5.57 -4.92 -0.21
CA SER A 62 6.84 -4.80 0.49
C SER A 62 6.70 -3.99 1.78
N GLU A 63 6.05 -2.83 1.71
CA GLU A 63 5.79 -1.95 2.86
C GLU A 63 5.00 -2.67 3.95
N ARG A 64 3.90 -3.33 3.59
CA ARG A 64 3.11 -4.11 4.55
C ARG A 64 3.91 -5.26 5.15
N GLN A 65 4.75 -5.92 4.36
CA GLN A 65 5.61 -6.99 4.86
C GLN A 65 6.64 -6.45 5.85
N ALA A 66 7.30 -5.34 5.54
CA ALA A 66 8.26 -4.68 6.41
C ALA A 66 7.62 -4.21 7.72
N LEU A 67 6.45 -3.56 7.65
CA LEU A 67 5.70 -3.11 8.83
C LEU A 67 5.29 -4.28 9.73
N ARG A 68 4.83 -5.38 9.14
CA ARG A 68 4.47 -6.57 9.91
C ARG A 68 5.67 -7.26 10.53
N ALA A 69 6.80 -7.30 9.84
CA ALA A 69 8.04 -7.81 10.37
C ALA A 69 8.50 -6.96 11.57
N SER A 70 8.46 -5.63 11.46
CA SER A 70 8.87 -4.72 12.55
C SER A 70 7.94 -4.80 13.76
N ARG A 71 6.65 -5.02 13.54
CA ARG A 71 5.64 -5.22 14.60
C ARG A 71 5.63 -6.64 15.19
N GLY A 72 6.51 -7.54 14.75
CA GLY A 72 6.62 -8.91 15.28
C GLY A 72 5.48 -9.85 14.88
N TYR A 73 4.74 -9.55 13.81
CA TYR A 73 3.68 -10.44 13.32
C TYR A 73 4.28 -11.75 12.79
N PRO A 74 3.59 -12.89 12.99
CA PRO A 74 4.02 -14.15 12.40
C PRO A 74 3.89 -14.09 10.88
N MET A 75 5.01 -14.13 10.17
CA MET A 75 5.09 -14.08 8.69
C MET A 75 4.72 -15.42 8.03
N ARG A 76 3.82 -16.17 8.65
CA ARG A 76 3.31 -17.46 8.15
C ARG A 76 2.47 -17.19 6.91
N GLY A 77 3.01 -17.47 5.73
CA GLY A 77 2.34 -17.25 4.45
C GLY A 77 2.70 -15.95 3.74
N ALA A 78 3.77 -15.26 4.13
CA ALA A 78 4.29 -14.11 3.38
C ALA A 78 4.55 -14.44 1.90
N GLY A 79 5.06 -15.66 1.62
CA GLY A 79 5.27 -16.19 0.27
C GLY A 79 4.07 -16.87 -0.38
N ASN A 80 2.96 -17.08 0.35
CA ASN A 80 1.70 -17.62 -0.22
C ASN A 80 0.71 -16.50 -0.55
N ALA A 81 1.23 -15.29 -0.71
CA ALA A 81 0.45 -14.19 -1.18
C ALA A 81 0.27 -14.30 -2.70
N PRO A 82 -0.85 -13.78 -3.22
CA PRO A 82 -1.09 -13.79 -4.66
C PRO A 82 -0.10 -12.86 -5.33
N ALA A 83 0.44 -13.31 -6.46
CA ALA A 83 1.21 -12.47 -7.35
C ALA A 83 0.27 -11.52 -8.11
N PHE A 84 0.83 -10.45 -8.67
CA PHE A 84 0.07 -9.47 -9.47
C PHE A 84 -0.63 -10.15 -10.65
N GLU A 85 0.09 -11.05 -11.32
CA GLU A 85 -0.33 -11.83 -12.49
C GLU A 85 -1.45 -12.83 -12.17
N ALA A 86 -1.70 -13.11 -10.87
CA ALA A 86 -2.83 -13.95 -10.47
C ALA A 86 -4.14 -13.14 -10.33
N ILE A 87 -4.04 -11.81 -10.28
CA ILE A 87 -5.17 -10.88 -10.14
C ILE A 87 -5.49 -10.26 -11.49
N ASP A 88 -4.47 -9.77 -12.21
CA ASP A 88 -4.54 -9.29 -13.59
C ASP A 88 -4.92 -10.46 -14.52
N ARG A 89 -6.20 -10.54 -14.88
CA ARG A 89 -6.73 -11.67 -15.64
C ARG A 89 -6.73 -11.43 -17.14
N ASP A 90 -6.84 -10.17 -17.53
CA ASP A 90 -6.84 -9.78 -18.93
C ASP A 90 -5.40 -9.58 -19.46
N GLY A 91 -4.41 -9.52 -18.58
CA GLY A 91 -3.00 -9.38 -18.91
C GLY A 91 -2.65 -7.98 -19.39
N ASN A 92 -3.41 -6.98 -18.98
CA ASN A 92 -3.24 -5.61 -19.45
C ASN A 92 -2.11 -4.87 -18.70
N GLY A 93 -1.54 -5.46 -17.64
CA GLY A 93 -0.46 -4.87 -16.84
C GLY A 93 -0.92 -3.90 -15.75
N SER A 94 -2.23 -3.83 -15.52
CA SER A 94 -2.91 -3.06 -14.46
C SER A 94 -4.01 -3.90 -13.83
N ILE A 95 -4.34 -3.62 -12.57
CA ILE A 95 -5.46 -4.26 -11.88
C ILE A 95 -6.56 -3.23 -11.71
N ASP A 96 -7.74 -3.54 -12.23
CA ASP A 96 -8.93 -2.75 -12.00
C ASP A 96 -9.65 -3.16 -10.71
N ARG A 97 -10.50 -2.25 -10.20
CA ARG A 97 -11.35 -2.52 -9.02
C ARG A 97 -12.22 -3.76 -9.19
N SER A 98 -12.71 -4.01 -10.40
CA SER A 98 -13.58 -5.16 -10.74
C SER A 98 -12.81 -6.48 -10.65
N GLU A 99 -11.58 -6.51 -11.14
CA GLU A 99 -10.69 -7.68 -11.11
C GLU A 99 -10.30 -8.03 -9.68
N LEU A 100 -9.86 -7.03 -8.91
CA LEU A 100 -9.50 -7.21 -7.51
C LEU A 100 -10.70 -7.73 -6.67
N THR A 101 -11.90 -7.23 -6.94
CA THR A 101 -13.14 -7.67 -6.28
C THR A 101 -13.49 -9.11 -6.66
N SER A 102 -13.45 -9.42 -7.96
CA SER A 102 -13.74 -10.77 -8.48
C SER A 102 -12.77 -11.80 -7.91
N TRP A 103 -11.49 -11.43 -7.84
CA TRP A 103 -10.44 -12.24 -7.26
C TRP A 103 -10.68 -12.50 -5.77
N HIS A 104 -11.06 -11.48 -5.00
CA HIS A 104 -11.45 -11.65 -3.59
C HIS A 104 -12.63 -12.60 -3.43
N GLN A 105 -13.69 -12.43 -4.22
CA GLN A 105 -14.87 -13.30 -4.20
C GLN A 105 -14.49 -14.75 -4.53
N GLN A 106 -13.65 -14.97 -5.53
CA GLN A 106 -13.21 -16.32 -5.90
C GLN A 106 -12.46 -17.00 -4.76
N ARG A 107 -11.57 -16.29 -4.06
CA ARG A 107 -10.87 -16.82 -2.89
C ARG A 107 -11.80 -17.15 -1.72
N MET A 108 -12.83 -16.34 -1.50
CA MET A 108 -13.85 -16.66 -0.48
C MET A 108 -14.61 -17.94 -0.84
N GLN A 109 -15.02 -18.08 -2.11
CA GLN A 109 -15.69 -19.29 -2.59
C GLN A 109 -14.82 -20.54 -2.48
N GLN A 110 -13.54 -20.47 -2.85
CA GLN A 110 -12.60 -21.59 -2.70
C GLN A 110 -12.40 -22.00 -1.24
N ARG A 111 -12.32 -21.01 -0.33
CA ARG A 111 -12.22 -21.27 1.12
C ARG A 111 -13.48 -21.90 1.69
N PHE A 112 -14.65 -21.50 1.18
CA PHE A 112 -15.93 -22.08 1.58
C PHE A 112 -16.09 -23.51 1.06
N ALA A 113 -15.79 -23.74 -0.23
CA ALA A 113 -15.85 -25.06 -0.86
C ALA A 113 -14.88 -26.07 -0.22
N GLY A 114 -13.67 -25.64 0.14
CA GLY A 114 -12.69 -26.50 0.82
C GLY A 114 -13.00 -26.81 2.29
N ARG A 115 -14.00 -26.16 2.89
CA ARG A 115 -14.41 -26.36 4.30
C ARG A 115 -15.64 -27.25 4.47
N MET A 116 -16.24 -27.69 3.35
CA MET A 116 -17.34 -28.64 3.37
C MET A 116 -16.80 -30.05 3.73
N PRO A 117 -17.30 -30.72 4.79
CA PRO A 117 -16.96 -32.12 5.01
C PRO A 117 -17.47 -32.92 3.80
N ARG A 118 -16.58 -33.71 3.19
CA ARG A 118 -16.95 -34.73 2.20
C ARG A 118 -17.78 -35.81 2.91
N CYS A 119 -19.06 -35.54 3.12
CA CYS A 119 -20.06 -36.57 3.33
C CYS A 119 -20.67 -36.85 1.96
N ALA A 120 -20.69 -38.12 1.55
CA ALA A 120 -21.12 -38.64 0.25
C ALA A 120 -20.07 -38.61 -0.88
N GLN A 121 -19.27 -39.68 -0.93
CA GLN A 121 -18.93 -40.37 -2.18
C GLN A 121 -19.27 -41.85 -1.99
#